data_AF-A0A6C2YU86-F1
#
_entry.id   AF-A0A6C2YU86-F1
#
_cell.length_a   1.000
_cell.length_b   1.000
_cell.length_c   1.000
_cell.angle_alpha   90.00
_cell.angle_beta   90.00
_cell.angle_gamma   90.00
#
_symmetry.space_group_name_H-M   'P 1'
#
loop_
_entity.id
_entity.type
_entity.pdbx_description
1 polymer ?
#
loop_
_entity_poly.entity_id
_entity_poly.type
_entity_poly.pdbx_seq_one_letter_code
_entity_poly.pdbx_strand_id
1 'polypeptide(L)'
;MGKLEGTIALTGVPPHRGLMVSLSFFPVNSPDDPVPYDGDPPPEIARDSHSVHHQVDLSRESSQSEYEFPIEVERPDGFYYLELRAVLLRTHDGQLVAQAEPFFFARRPMLFCDPPLGKITLPIPWPAVAVDELPIDGVIEPQ
;
A
#
# COMPACT_ATOMS: atom_id res chain seq x y z
N MET A 1 14.37 -16.61 9.69
CA MET A 1 13.42 -15.50 9.49
C MET A 1 13.76 -14.97 8.13
N GLY A 2 12.85 -15.13 7.18
CA GLY A 2 13.06 -14.76 5.81
C GLY A 2 13.01 -13.25 5.68
N LYS A 3 13.80 -12.72 4.76
CA LYS A 3 13.91 -11.30 4.47
C LYS A 3 13.39 -11.01 3.08
N LEU A 4 12.81 -9.83 2.93
CA LEU A 4 12.51 -9.23 1.64
C LEU A 4 13.03 -7.79 1.65
N GLU A 5 13.85 -7.47 0.67
CA GLU A 5 14.37 -6.12 0.43
C GLU A 5 13.80 -5.57 -0.87
N GLY A 6 13.54 -4.27 -0.92
CA GLY A 6 13.05 -3.65 -2.14
C GLY A 6 12.76 -2.17 -2.05
N THR A 7 11.97 -1.69 -2.99
CA THR A 7 11.53 -0.30 -3.08
C THR A 7 10.10 -0.24 -3.58
N ILE A 8 9.26 0.54 -2.90
CA ILE A 8 7.95 0.95 -3.40
C ILE A 8 8.13 2.28 -4.13
N ALA A 9 7.76 2.32 -5.41
CA ALA A 9 7.84 3.52 -6.24
C ALA A 9 6.42 3.98 -6.59
N LEU A 10 5.91 4.97 -5.87
CA LEU A 10 4.57 5.51 -6.04
C LEU A 10 4.63 6.74 -6.95
N THR A 11 3.82 6.76 -8.02
CA THR A 11 3.86 7.82 -9.04
C THR A 11 2.47 8.36 -9.33
N GLY A 12 2.39 9.63 -9.78
CA GLY A 12 1.11 10.27 -10.11
C GLY A 12 0.23 10.59 -8.90
N VAL A 13 0.81 10.66 -7.69
CA VAL A 13 0.04 10.98 -6.48
C VAL A 13 -0.53 12.39 -6.58
N PRO A 14 -1.84 12.58 -6.42
CA PRO A 14 -2.44 13.91 -6.51
C PRO A 14 -2.09 14.75 -5.28
N PRO A 15 -2.32 16.08 -5.32
CA PRO A 15 -2.12 16.96 -4.18
C PRO A 15 -2.89 16.44 -2.95
N HIS A 16 -2.21 16.45 -1.81
CA HIS A 16 -2.70 15.81 -0.59
C HIS A 16 -2.13 16.47 0.67
N ARG A 17 -2.83 16.28 1.77
CA ARG A 17 -2.42 16.69 3.12
C ARG A 17 -1.91 15.53 3.96
N GLY A 18 -2.08 14.31 3.49
CA GLY A 18 -1.48 13.14 4.12
C GLY A 18 -1.35 11.98 3.16
N LEU A 19 -0.31 11.18 3.36
CA LEU A 19 -0.05 9.94 2.66
C LEU A 19 0.42 8.92 3.68
N MET A 20 -0.31 7.80 3.76
CA MET A 20 0.02 6.65 4.57
C MET A 20 0.17 5.45 3.65
N VAL A 21 1.23 4.67 3.82
CA VAL A 21 1.52 3.50 2.97
C VAL A 21 1.84 2.33 3.88
N SER A 22 1.15 1.21 3.69
CA SER A 22 1.43 -0.05 4.39
C SER A 22 1.50 -1.23 3.41
N LEU A 23 2.28 -2.23 3.78
CA LEU A 23 2.42 -3.48 3.05
C LEU A 23 1.81 -4.62 3.88
N SER A 24 0.85 -5.33 3.32
CA SER A 24 0.17 -6.47 3.94
C SER A 24 0.65 -7.79 3.33
N PHE A 25 0.75 -8.82 4.17
CA PHE A 25 1.33 -10.11 3.81
C PHE A 25 0.30 -11.23 3.93
N PHE A 26 0.14 -12.01 2.85
CA PHE A 26 -0.81 -13.12 2.81
C PHE A 26 -0.05 -14.43 2.56
N PRO A 27 0.17 -15.25 3.59
CA PRO A 27 0.94 -16.48 3.46
C PRO A 27 0.22 -17.52 2.59
N VAL A 28 0.98 -18.24 1.78
CA VAL A 28 0.54 -19.39 0.97
C VAL A 28 1.57 -20.52 1.05
N ASN A 29 1.19 -21.72 0.63
CA ASN A 29 2.03 -22.91 0.79
C ASN A 29 3.01 -23.08 -0.37
N SER A 30 2.67 -22.58 -1.55
CA SER A 30 3.38 -22.83 -2.81
C SER A 30 3.48 -21.56 -3.67
N PRO A 31 4.54 -21.41 -4.49
CA PRO A 31 4.62 -20.33 -5.49
C PRO A 31 3.56 -20.43 -6.60
N ASP A 32 2.87 -21.56 -6.72
CA ASP A 32 1.80 -21.80 -7.71
C ASP A 32 0.40 -21.69 -7.12
N ASP A 33 0.28 -21.38 -5.81
CA ASP A 33 -1.03 -21.16 -5.20
C ASP A 33 -1.71 -19.95 -5.85
N PRO A 34 -3.05 -19.97 -6.03
CA PRO A 34 -3.78 -18.85 -6.61
C PRO A 34 -3.76 -17.64 -5.66
N VAL A 35 -4.07 -16.47 -6.23
CA VAL A 35 -4.20 -15.24 -5.43
C VAL A 35 -5.32 -15.40 -4.38
N PRO A 36 -5.04 -15.13 -3.09
CA PRO A 36 -6.08 -15.14 -2.06
C PRO A 36 -7.17 -14.12 -2.37
N TYR A 37 -8.43 -14.47 -2.09
CA TYR A 37 -9.58 -13.58 -2.23
C TYR A 37 -9.74 -12.96 -3.62
N ASP A 38 -9.29 -13.67 -4.67
CA ASP A 38 -9.32 -13.17 -6.06
C ASP A 38 -8.59 -11.82 -6.25
N GLY A 39 -7.68 -11.46 -5.33
CA GLY A 39 -6.93 -10.20 -5.33
C GLY A 39 -7.63 -9.03 -4.63
N ASP A 40 -8.76 -9.28 -3.96
CA ASP A 40 -9.53 -8.28 -3.21
C ASP A 40 -9.79 -8.76 -1.77
N PRO A 41 -8.75 -8.82 -0.92
CA PRO A 41 -8.90 -9.27 0.45
C PRO A 41 -9.71 -8.25 1.27
N PRO A 42 -10.66 -8.70 2.12
CA PRO A 42 -11.40 -7.79 2.96
C PRO A 42 -10.46 -7.11 3.98
N PRO A 43 -10.70 -5.83 4.36
CA PRO A 43 -9.83 -5.05 5.23
C PRO A 43 -9.46 -5.74 6.55
N GLU A 44 -10.38 -6.54 7.08
CA GLU A 44 -10.27 -7.24 8.36
C GLU A 44 -9.19 -8.34 8.37
N ILE A 45 -8.80 -8.83 7.19
CA ILE A 45 -7.82 -9.93 7.01
C ILE A 45 -6.39 -9.38 6.89
N ALA A 46 -6.20 -8.11 6.53
CA ALA A 46 -4.90 -7.44 6.38
C ALA A 46 -4.19 -7.14 7.73
N ARG A 47 -4.32 -8.03 8.74
CA ARG A 47 -3.80 -7.83 10.10
C ARG A 47 -2.28 -7.93 10.17
N ASP A 48 -1.67 -8.72 9.31
CA ASP A 48 -0.22 -8.75 9.16
C ASP A 48 0.20 -7.65 8.17
N SER A 49 0.40 -6.44 8.70
CA SER A 49 0.78 -5.27 7.94
C SER A 49 2.05 -4.62 8.49
N HIS A 50 2.88 -4.09 7.61
CA HIS A 50 4.04 -3.29 7.91
C HIS A 50 3.80 -1.84 7.45
N SER A 51 3.92 -0.88 8.37
CA SER A 51 3.84 0.54 8.03
C SER A 51 5.13 0.98 7.35
N VAL A 52 5.02 1.46 6.11
CA VAL A 52 6.15 1.89 5.28
C VAL A 52 6.36 3.40 5.40
N HIS A 53 5.28 4.16 5.31
CA HIS A 53 5.32 5.63 5.34
C HIS A 53 4.09 6.18 6.05
N HIS A 54 4.28 7.25 6.80
CA HIS A 54 3.19 7.96 7.46
C HIS A 54 3.51 9.46 7.52
N GLN A 55 2.86 10.23 6.66
CA GLN A 55 2.93 11.68 6.63
C GLN A 55 1.51 12.23 6.71
N VAL A 56 1.23 13.06 7.71
CA VAL A 56 -0.04 13.80 7.82
C VAL A 56 0.26 15.21 8.28
N ASP A 57 -0.09 16.18 7.45
CA ASP A 57 -0.06 17.61 7.73
C ASP A 57 -1.38 18.24 7.26
N LEU A 58 -2.33 18.36 8.19
CA LEU A 58 -3.65 18.91 7.88
C LEU A 58 -3.61 20.41 7.58
N SER A 59 -2.48 21.09 7.85
CA SER A 59 -2.31 22.52 7.63
C SER A 59 -1.66 22.86 6.29
N ARG A 60 -0.93 21.91 5.69
CA ARG A 60 -0.15 22.14 4.47
C ARG A 60 -0.39 21.05 3.44
N GLU A 61 -0.77 21.48 2.25
CA GLU A 61 -0.87 20.59 1.09
C GLU A 61 0.52 20.34 0.48
N SER A 62 0.79 19.07 0.16
CA SER A 62 1.93 18.61 -0.61
C SER A 62 1.55 18.53 -2.09
N SER A 63 2.42 19.06 -2.95
CA SER A 63 2.34 18.88 -4.41
C SER A 63 3.28 17.78 -4.92
N GLN A 64 3.96 17.05 -4.02
CA GLN A 64 4.82 15.94 -4.39
C GLN A 64 3.99 14.80 -4.98
N SER A 65 4.31 14.41 -6.21
CA SER A 65 3.59 13.41 -6.99
C SER A 65 4.31 12.06 -7.08
N GLU A 66 5.56 12.00 -6.64
CA GLU A 66 6.43 10.84 -6.75
C GLU A 66 7.09 10.53 -5.41
N TYR A 67 7.08 9.27 -5.03
CA TYR A 67 7.66 8.78 -3.78
C TYR A 67 8.43 7.49 -4.01
N GLU A 68 9.59 7.37 -3.38
CA GLU A 68 10.35 6.14 -3.30
C GLU A 68 10.57 5.77 -1.85
N PHE A 69 10.08 4.58 -1.46
CA PHE A 69 10.22 4.07 -0.10
C PHE A 69 11.07 2.80 -0.12
N PRO A 70 12.30 2.82 0.43
CA PRO A 70 13.04 1.58 0.63
C PRO A 70 12.32 0.72 1.67
N ILE A 71 12.24 -0.59 1.41
CA ILE A 71 11.65 -1.56 2.33
C ILE A 71 12.66 -2.65 2.68
N GLU A 72 12.69 -3.01 3.96
CA GLU A 72 13.37 -4.18 4.50
C GLU A 72 12.43 -4.79 5.53
N VAL A 73 11.85 -5.95 5.21
CA VAL A 73 10.83 -6.60 6.05
C VAL A 73 11.21 -8.05 6.34
N GLU A 74 10.95 -8.47 7.57
CA GLU A 74 11.22 -9.83 8.04
C GLU A 74 9.91 -10.56 8.35
N ARG A 75 9.78 -11.81 7.89
CA ARG A 75 8.64 -12.70 8.15
C ARG A 75 9.11 -14.15 8.29
N PRO A 76 8.29 -15.07 8.83
CA PRO A 76 8.59 -16.49 8.76
C PRO A 76 8.95 -16.90 7.32
N ASP A 77 9.88 -17.82 7.18
CA ASP A 77 10.33 -18.28 5.87
C ASP A 77 9.15 -18.91 5.11
N GLY A 78 8.93 -18.52 3.85
CA GLY A 78 7.77 -18.99 3.09
C GLY A 78 7.34 -18.07 1.95
N PHE A 79 6.20 -18.40 1.35
CA PHE A 79 5.63 -17.69 0.20
C PHE A 79 4.50 -16.76 0.63
N TYR A 80 4.54 -15.51 0.16
CA TYR A 80 3.57 -14.48 0.53
C TYR A 80 3.10 -13.70 -0.68
N TYR A 81 1.79 -13.53 -0.82
CA TYR A 81 1.27 -12.43 -1.63
C TYR A 81 1.40 -11.12 -0.87
N LEU A 82 1.63 -10.05 -1.63
CA LEU A 82 1.82 -8.69 -1.11
C LEU A 82 0.71 -7.78 -1.64
N GLU A 83 0.03 -7.12 -0.71
CA GLU A 83 -0.86 -5.98 -1.00
C GLU A 83 -0.20 -4.72 -0.48
N LEU A 84 -0.07 -3.69 -1.31
CA LEU A 84 0.21 -2.35 -0.84
C LEU A 84 -1.11 -1.63 -0.60
N ARG A 85 -1.31 -1.08 0.59
CA ARG A 85 -2.43 -0.18 0.86
C ARG A 85 -1.90 1.23 1.01
N ALA A 86 -2.45 2.15 0.24
CA ALA A 86 -2.14 3.57 0.38
C ALA A 86 -3.39 4.34 0.77
N VAL A 87 -3.28 5.21 1.76
CA VAL A 87 -4.35 6.13 2.15
C VAL A 87 -3.88 7.55 1.93
N LEU A 88 -4.65 8.29 1.15
CA LEU A 88 -4.36 9.67 0.77
C LEU A 88 -5.42 10.60 1.36
N LEU A 89 -4.99 11.55 2.18
CA LEU A 89 -5.88 12.56 2.77
C LEU A 89 -5.89 13.79 1.87
N ARG A 90 -7.07 14.19 1.39
CA ARG A 90 -7.23 15.28 0.42
C ARG A 90 -8.33 16.24 0.86
N THR A 91 -8.27 17.47 0.38
CA THR A 91 -9.40 18.40 0.52
C THR A 91 -10.30 18.32 -0.71
N HIS A 92 -11.59 18.13 -0.49
CA HIS A 92 -12.63 18.12 -1.51
C HIS A 92 -13.83 18.94 -1.02
N ASP A 93 -14.26 19.94 -1.79
CA ASP A 93 -15.35 20.86 -1.39
C ASP A 93 -15.23 21.43 0.04
N GLY A 94 -13.98 21.71 0.47
CA GLY A 94 -13.69 22.23 1.81
C GLY A 94 -13.68 21.18 2.93
N GLN A 95 -13.96 19.91 2.63
CA GLN A 95 -13.91 18.79 3.57
C GLN A 95 -12.63 17.97 3.39
N LEU A 96 -12.14 17.36 4.47
CA LEU A 96 -11.04 16.40 4.41
C LEU A 96 -11.61 15.01 4.13
N VAL A 97 -11.16 14.39 3.03
CA VAL A 97 -11.55 13.05 2.62
C VAL A 97 -10.33 12.12 2.64
N ALA A 98 -10.57 10.83 2.92
CA ALA A 98 -9.56 9.79 2.84
C ALA A 98 -9.85 8.89 1.64
N GLN A 99 -8.91 8.83 0.69
CA GLN A 99 -8.93 7.90 -0.44
C GLN A 99 -8.05 6.70 -0.07
N ALA A 100 -8.65 5.52 0.09
CA ALA A 100 -7.93 4.29 0.37
C ALA A 100 -7.83 3.44 -0.91
N GLU A 101 -6.60 3.15 -1.33
CA GLU A 101 -6.30 2.39 -2.54
C GLU A 101 -5.55 1.11 -2.18
N PRO A 102 -6.13 -0.08 -2.44
CA PRO A 102 -5.40 -1.33 -2.42
C PRO A 102 -4.73 -1.59 -3.78
N PHE A 103 -3.45 -1.96 -3.75
CA PHE A 103 -2.68 -2.36 -4.91
C PHE A 103 -2.15 -3.77 -4.71
N PHE A 104 -2.75 -4.73 -5.40
CA PHE A 104 -2.33 -6.13 -5.33
C PHE A 104 -1.19 -6.39 -6.32
N PHE A 105 0.03 -6.49 -5.82
CA PHE A 105 1.23 -6.34 -6.67
C PHE A 105 1.69 -7.65 -7.32
N ALA A 106 1.32 -8.77 -6.73
CA ALA A 106 1.90 -10.05 -7.10
C ALA A 106 0.84 -10.91 -7.80
N ARG A 107 1.05 -11.18 -9.10
CA ARG A 107 0.38 -12.30 -9.78
C ARG A 107 0.89 -13.67 -9.29
N ARG A 108 1.98 -13.67 -8.52
CA ARG A 108 2.63 -14.84 -7.92
C ARG A 108 3.16 -14.50 -6.53
N PRO A 109 3.21 -15.45 -5.60
CA PRO A 109 3.77 -15.25 -4.27
C PRO A 109 5.27 -14.91 -4.30
N MET A 110 5.70 -14.10 -3.35
CA MET A 110 7.08 -13.73 -3.10
C MET A 110 7.69 -14.64 -2.03
N LEU A 111 8.90 -15.13 -2.27
CA LEU A 111 9.63 -15.94 -1.28
C LEU A 111 10.34 -15.03 -0.27
N PHE A 112 10.07 -15.26 1.01
CA PHE A 112 10.85 -14.76 2.13
C PHE A 112 11.84 -15.83 2.55
N CYS A 113 13.13 -15.55 2.44
CA CYS A 113 14.21 -16.44 2.85
C CYS A 113 15.45 -15.66 3.30
N ASP A 114 16.39 -16.34 3.93
CA ASP A 114 17.68 -15.76 4.35
C ASP A 114 18.82 -16.62 3.79
N PRO A 115 19.68 -16.10 2.90
CA PRO A 115 19.70 -14.72 2.39
C PRO A 115 18.51 -14.40 1.46
N PRO A 116 18.11 -13.12 1.35
CA PRO A 116 17.08 -12.70 0.40
C PRO A 116 17.54 -13.00 -1.05
N LEU A 117 16.62 -13.46 -1.88
CA LEU A 117 16.91 -13.81 -3.29
C LEU A 117 17.27 -12.59 -4.16
N GLY A 118 17.00 -11.37 -3.69
CA GLY A 118 17.31 -10.14 -4.39
C GLY A 118 16.50 -8.96 -3.87
N LYS A 119 16.60 -7.83 -4.58
CA LYS A 119 15.81 -6.62 -4.33
C LYS A 119 14.66 -6.53 -5.32
N ILE A 120 13.47 -6.23 -4.82
CA ILE A 120 12.27 -6.08 -5.63
C ILE A 120 11.91 -4.60 -5.82
N THR A 121 11.19 -4.29 -6.89
CA THR A 121 10.60 -2.97 -7.08
C THR A 121 9.10 -3.13 -7.29
N LEU A 122 8.32 -2.36 -6.53
CA LEU A 122 6.87 -2.31 -6.61
C LEU A 122 6.46 -0.96 -7.24
N PRO A 123 6.41 -0.83 -8.58
CA PRO A 123 5.96 0.40 -9.25
C PRO A 123 4.44 0.58 -9.19
N ILE A 124 3.98 1.55 -8.41
CA ILE A 124 2.56 1.83 -8.18
C ILE A 124 2.18 3.14 -8.87
N PRO A 125 1.46 3.09 -10.00
CA PRO A 125 0.79 4.27 -10.52
C PRO A 125 -0.47 4.56 -9.69
N TRP A 126 -0.59 5.77 -9.17
CA TRP A 126 -1.83 6.21 -8.53
C TRP A 126 -2.97 6.19 -9.57
N PRO A 127 -4.15 5.67 -9.23
CA PRO A 127 -5.26 5.63 -10.17
C PRO A 127 -5.71 7.04 -10.54
N ALA A 128 -5.94 7.28 -11.82
CA ALA A 128 -6.46 8.54 -12.34
C ALA A 128 -7.99 8.63 -12.17
N VAL A 129 -8.47 8.41 -10.94
CA VAL A 129 -9.90 8.48 -10.59
C VAL A 129 -10.18 9.87 -10.03
N ALA A 130 -11.24 10.51 -10.54
CA ALA A 130 -11.68 11.80 -10.01
C ALA A 130 -12.16 11.64 -8.57
N VAL A 131 -11.96 12.64 -7.72
CA VAL A 131 -12.41 12.57 -6.31
C VAL A 131 -13.93 12.36 -6.23
N ASP A 132 -14.66 12.93 -7.17
CA ASP A 132 -16.12 12.79 -7.32
C ASP A 132 -16.59 11.35 -7.60
N GLU A 133 -15.69 10.50 -8.09
CA GLU A 133 -15.96 9.10 -8.44
C GLU A 133 -15.55 8.14 -7.32
N LEU A 134 -14.91 8.63 -6.26
CA LEU A 134 -14.47 7.79 -5.16
C LEU A 134 -15.67 7.42 -4.27
N PRO A 135 -15.85 6.13 -3.94
CA PRO A 135 -16.79 5.74 -2.90
C PRO A 135 -16.41 6.42 -1.58
N ILE A 136 -17.35 7.17 -0.99
CA ILE A 136 -17.15 7.84 0.30
C ILE A 136 -17.42 6.84 1.41
N ASP A 137 -16.36 6.25 1.97
CA ASP A 137 -16.47 5.29 3.09
C ASP A 137 -16.50 5.98 4.47
N GLY A 138 -16.47 7.32 4.52
CA GLY A 138 -16.64 8.11 5.75
C GLY A 138 -16.23 9.57 5.61
N VAL A 139 -16.79 10.44 6.46
CA VAL A 139 -16.41 11.86 6.58
C VAL A 139 -15.54 12.03 7.82
N ILE A 140 -14.33 12.58 7.68
CA ILE A 140 -13.49 12.95 8.81
C ILE A 140 -13.83 14.40 9.18
N GLU A 141 -14.56 14.59 10.28
CA GLU A 141 -14.76 15.91 10.85
C GLU A 141 -13.50 16.31 11.65
N PRO A 142 -12.83 17.44 11.31
CA PRO A 142 -11.76 17.96 12.14
C PRO A 142 -12.33 18.44 13.49
N GLN A 143 -11.68 18.07 14.60
CA GLN A 143 -11.95 18.64 15.93
C GLN A 143 -11.29 20.01 16.11
#